data_AF-A0A4Q5YMD5-F1
#
_entry.id   AF-A0A4Q5YMD5-F1
#
_cell.length_a   1.000
_cell.length_b   1.000
_cell.length_c   1.000
_cell.angle_alpha   90.00
_cell.angle_beta   90.00
_cell.angle_gamma   90.00
#
_symmetry.space_group_name_H-M   'P 1'
#
loop_
_entity.id
_entity.type
_entity.pdbx_description
1 polymer ?
#
loop_
_entity_poly.entity_id
_entity_poly.type
_entity_poly.pdbx_seq_one_letter_code
_entity_poly.pdbx_strand_id
1 'polypeptide(L)'
;MYAMLKPSDTMKFSGLTFISLIFFLTHCKSPSDQIKDAFNTVDKSLGKSNDVLSSSIDSMYSAINNNRSQNEQLAMKADSIYLDTKKANEYMDSLKETMRLQDSTGNRLDVATKLLVGTNNQHELKKYLAQVYSAANRYKSDNTNMLKLDSALLPLKEVQTDREWAKKYFESTPTVAATTMLSKFQNDCTNVAAIILGDIKQRVEQ
;
A
#
# COMPACT_ATOMS: atom_id res chain seq x y z
N MET A 1 -25.44 -54.90 -60.19
CA MET A 1 -23.99 -55.04 -60.00
C MET A 1 -23.42 -53.64 -59.84
N TYR A 2 -23.04 -53.24 -58.62
CA TYR A 2 -22.27 -52.04 -58.19
C TYR A 2 -22.73 -50.64 -58.70
N ALA A 3 -22.68 -49.53 -57.97
CA ALA A 3 -22.45 -49.19 -56.57
C ALA A 3 -22.67 -47.67 -56.40
N MET A 4 -22.84 -47.27 -55.14
CA MET A 4 -22.45 -46.00 -54.52
C MET A 4 -23.30 -44.72 -54.75
N LEU A 5 -24.03 -44.38 -53.69
CA LEU A 5 -24.56 -43.07 -53.35
C LEU A 5 -23.82 -42.52 -52.12
N LYS A 6 -23.18 -41.35 -52.24
CA LYS A 6 -22.98 -40.23 -51.27
C LYS A 6 -21.72 -39.41 -51.60
N PRO A 7 -21.57 -38.17 -51.10
CA PRO A 7 -22.52 -37.05 -51.00
C PRO A 7 -21.92 -35.76 -51.62
N SER A 8 -22.73 -34.72 -51.92
CA SER A 8 -22.18 -33.36 -52.12
C SER A 8 -22.79 -32.41 -51.10
N ASP A 9 -21.92 -31.85 -50.27
CA ASP A 9 -22.22 -31.04 -49.11
C ASP A 9 -22.95 -29.74 -49.44
N THR A 10 -23.87 -29.38 -48.55
CA THR A 10 -24.54 -28.09 -48.53
C THR A 10 -23.57 -27.04 -47.99
N MET A 11 -23.29 -26.05 -48.82
CA MET A 11 -22.49 -24.87 -48.49
C MET A 11 -23.22 -24.04 -47.42
N LYS A 12 -22.82 -24.18 -46.15
CA LYS A 12 -23.22 -23.28 -45.06
C LYS A 12 -22.22 -22.12 -45.00
N PHE A 13 -22.69 -20.93 -45.36
CA PHE A 13 -21.98 -19.67 -45.19
C PHE A 13 -21.80 -19.40 -43.69
N SER A 14 -20.61 -19.63 -43.15
CA SER A 14 -20.30 -19.40 -41.73
C SER A 14 -19.87 -17.95 -41.50
N GLY A 15 -20.80 -17.14 -41.01
CA GLY A 15 -20.54 -15.79 -40.50
C GLY A 15 -19.76 -15.75 -39.19
N LEU A 16 -18.72 -16.57 -39.02
CA LEU A 16 -17.91 -16.65 -37.80
C LEU A 16 -16.47 -16.14 -37.95
N THR A 17 -16.00 -15.88 -39.17
CA THR A 17 -14.63 -15.45 -39.43
C THR A 17 -14.42 -13.94 -39.45
N PHE A 18 -15.49 -13.14 -39.32
CA PHE A 18 -15.37 -11.67 -39.22
C PHE A 18 -15.35 -11.12 -37.79
N ILE A 19 -15.74 -11.92 -36.79
CA ILE A 19 -15.76 -11.50 -35.38
C ILE A 19 -14.41 -11.73 -34.70
N SER A 20 -13.61 -12.70 -35.16
CA SER A 20 -12.30 -12.99 -34.56
C SER A 20 -11.22 -11.95 -34.88
N LEU A 21 -11.35 -11.19 -35.98
CA LEU A 21 -10.40 -10.13 -36.34
C LEU A 21 -10.62 -8.82 -35.56
N ILE A 22 -11.85 -8.58 -35.09
CA ILE A 22 -12.19 -7.41 -34.27
C ILE A 22 -11.71 -7.60 -32.82
N PHE A 23 -11.54 -8.84 -32.35
CA PHE A 23 -11.03 -9.11 -31.00
C PHE A 23 -9.51 -8.96 -30.84
N PHE A 24 -8.73 -8.95 -31.92
CA PHE A 24 -7.28 -8.70 -31.86
C PHE A 24 -6.90 -7.22 -31.97
N LEU A 25 -7.82 -6.33 -32.35
CA LEU A 25 -7.57 -4.89 -32.48
C LEU A 25 -7.98 -4.06 -31.24
N THR A 26 -8.52 -4.68 -30.18
CA THR A 26 -9.02 -3.96 -28.99
C THR A 26 -8.07 -3.93 -27.79
N HIS A 27 -6.86 -4.48 -27.89
CA HIS A 27 -5.90 -4.52 -26.77
C HIS A 27 -4.64 -3.65 -26.95
N CYS A 28 -4.66 -2.69 -27.87
CA CYS A 28 -3.65 -1.62 -27.87
C CYS A 28 -3.98 -0.62 -26.75
N LYS A 29 -3.59 -0.93 -25.51
CA LYS A 29 -3.63 0.05 -24.42
C LYS A 29 -2.66 1.18 -24.76
N SER A 30 -3.09 2.42 -24.59
CA SER A 30 -2.16 3.55 -24.71
C SER A 30 -1.02 3.38 -23.69
N PRO A 31 0.19 3.92 -23.93
CA PRO A 31 1.27 3.89 -22.94
C PRO A 31 0.83 4.44 -21.57
N SER A 32 -0.06 5.43 -21.56
CA SER A 32 -0.67 5.98 -20.35
C SER A 32 -1.53 4.95 -19.60
N ASP A 33 -2.36 4.18 -20.32
CA ASP A 33 -3.20 3.14 -19.72
C ASP A 33 -2.36 1.97 -19.17
N GLN A 34 -1.25 1.62 -19.84
CA GLN A 34 -0.33 0.59 -19.36
C GLN A 34 0.36 1.00 -18.06
N ILE A 35 0.83 2.25 -17.97
CA ILE A 35 1.45 2.78 -16.74
C ILE A 35 0.44 2.80 -15.59
N LYS A 36 -0.79 3.27 -15.87
CA LYS A 36 -1.89 3.25 -14.88
C LYS A 36 -2.17 1.85 -14.36
N ASP A 37 -2.26 0.86 -15.23
CA ASP A 37 -2.53 -0.53 -14.84
C ASP A 37 -1.39 -1.14 -14.03
N ALA A 38 -0.14 -0.77 -14.32
CA ALA A 38 1.01 -1.16 -13.52
C ALA A 38 0.90 -0.59 -12.09
N PHE A 39 0.57 0.71 -11.94
CA PHE A 39 0.33 1.30 -10.62
C PHE A 39 -0.82 0.62 -9.89
N ASN A 40 -1.96 0.39 -10.54
CA ASN A 40 -3.08 -0.36 -9.94
C ASN A 40 -2.68 -1.75 -9.46
N THR A 41 -1.82 -2.44 -10.21
CA THR A 41 -1.33 -3.78 -9.84
C THR A 41 -0.44 -3.71 -8.60
N VAL A 42 0.47 -2.74 -8.56
CA VAL A 42 1.33 -2.50 -7.39
C VAL A 42 0.49 -2.12 -6.18
N ASP A 43 -0.44 -1.18 -6.32
CA ASP A 43 -1.34 -0.75 -5.25
C ASP A 43 -2.16 -1.91 -4.68
N LYS A 44 -2.72 -2.76 -5.55
CA LYS A 44 -3.43 -3.98 -5.12
C LYS A 44 -2.52 -4.96 -4.37
N SER A 45 -1.27 -5.10 -4.80
CA SER A 45 -0.28 -5.93 -4.10
C SER A 45 0.07 -5.37 -2.73
N LEU A 46 0.27 -4.06 -2.64
CA LEU A 46 0.53 -3.35 -1.38
C LEU A 46 -0.67 -3.45 -0.44
N GLY A 47 -1.89 -3.24 -0.93
CA GLY A 47 -3.13 -3.40 -0.15
C GLY A 47 -3.23 -4.77 0.50
N LYS A 48 -3.03 -5.85 -0.28
CA LYS A 48 -2.99 -7.21 0.27
C LYS A 48 -1.89 -7.40 1.31
N SER A 49 -0.70 -6.86 1.05
CA SER A 49 0.41 -6.94 2.02
C SER A 49 0.06 -6.19 3.30
N ASN A 50 -0.61 -5.05 3.20
CA ASN A 50 -1.03 -4.23 4.34
C ASN A 50 -2.12 -4.96 5.14
N ASP A 51 -3.06 -5.64 4.49
CA ASP A 51 -4.08 -6.44 5.17
C ASP A 51 -3.45 -7.58 6.00
N VAL A 52 -2.49 -8.29 5.40
CA VAL A 52 -1.76 -9.37 6.07
C VAL A 52 -0.95 -8.83 7.25
N LEU A 53 -0.19 -7.75 7.04
CA LEU A 53 0.61 -7.13 8.10
C LEU A 53 -0.28 -6.53 9.21
N SER A 54 -1.39 -5.87 8.86
CA SER A 54 -2.33 -5.34 9.85
C SER A 54 -2.88 -6.46 10.73
N SER A 55 -3.33 -7.56 10.12
CA SER A 55 -3.81 -8.73 10.86
C SER A 55 -2.73 -9.31 11.78
N SER A 56 -1.48 -9.32 11.32
CA SER A 56 -0.34 -9.78 12.11
C SER A 56 -0.07 -8.87 13.31
N ILE A 57 -0.02 -7.55 13.14
CA ILE A 57 0.20 -6.62 14.26
C ILE A 57 -0.97 -6.62 15.25
N ASP A 58 -2.20 -6.78 14.79
CA ASP A 58 -3.39 -6.88 15.65
C ASP A 58 -3.31 -8.13 16.55
N SER A 59 -2.87 -9.26 15.98
CA SER A 59 -2.65 -10.51 16.72
C SER A 59 -1.49 -10.38 17.72
N MET A 60 -0.35 -9.82 17.31
CA MET A 60 0.80 -9.61 18.19
C MET A 60 0.47 -8.69 19.35
N TYR A 61 -0.19 -7.56 19.07
CA TYR A 61 -0.61 -6.61 20.09
C TYR A 61 -1.60 -7.23 21.08
N SER A 62 -2.55 -8.02 20.61
CA SER A 62 -3.48 -8.76 21.47
C SER A 62 -2.74 -9.72 22.41
N ALA A 63 -1.75 -10.46 21.90
CA ALA A 63 -0.92 -11.36 22.71
C ALA A 63 -0.09 -10.62 23.76
N ILE A 64 0.50 -9.48 23.40
CA ILE A 64 1.23 -8.60 24.33
C ILE A 64 0.29 -8.12 25.44
N ASN A 65 -0.92 -7.65 25.08
CA ASN A 65 -1.86 -7.12 26.05
C ASN A 65 -2.36 -8.18 27.03
N ASN A 66 -2.58 -9.41 26.57
CA ASN A 66 -2.93 -10.54 27.43
C ASN A 66 -1.83 -10.89 28.46
N ASN A 67 -0.58 -10.56 28.15
CA ASN A 67 0.58 -10.79 29.01
C ASN A 67 1.14 -9.47 29.58
N ARG A 68 0.38 -8.38 29.56
CA ARG A 68 0.84 -7.03 29.96
C ARG A 68 1.49 -7.01 31.35
N SER A 69 0.95 -7.77 32.30
CA SER A 69 1.46 -7.84 33.67
C SER A 69 2.86 -8.44 33.78
N GLN A 70 3.33 -9.20 32.79
CA GLN A 70 4.69 -9.74 32.78
C GLN A 70 5.74 -8.64 32.55
N ASN A 71 5.41 -7.62 31.76
CA ASN A 71 6.28 -6.46 31.56
C ASN A 71 5.49 -5.25 31.06
N GLU A 72 4.96 -4.47 32.01
CA GLU A 72 4.11 -3.31 31.71
C GLU A 72 4.85 -2.24 30.90
N GLN A 73 6.15 -2.04 31.14
CA GLN A 73 6.95 -1.06 30.41
C GLN A 73 7.08 -1.41 28.93
N LEU A 74 7.28 -2.69 28.59
CA LEU A 74 7.30 -3.16 27.20
C LEU A 74 5.91 -3.08 26.57
N ALA A 75 4.86 -3.42 27.32
CA ALA A 75 3.48 -3.28 26.84
C ALA A 75 3.13 -1.82 26.50
N MET A 76 3.56 -0.84 27.31
CA MET A 76 3.36 0.58 26.99
C MET A 76 4.09 1.02 25.71
N LYS A 77 5.26 0.44 25.41
CA LYS A 77 5.96 0.68 24.13
C LYS A 77 5.19 0.08 22.96
N ALA A 78 4.59 -1.10 23.15
CA ALA A 78 3.70 -1.71 22.17
C ALA A 78 2.46 -0.84 21.89
N ASP A 79 1.84 -0.28 22.94
CA ASP A 79 0.71 0.65 22.81
C ASP A 79 1.06 1.84 21.90
N SER A 80 2.22 2.47 22.13
CA SER A 80 2.67 3.62 21.34
C SER A 80 2.81 3.27 19.86
N ILE A 81 3.59 2.23 19.52
CA ILE A 81 3.83 1.91 18.11
C ILE A 81 2.56 1.40 17.41
N TYR A 82 1.72 0.63 18.10
CA TYR A 82 0.47 0.11 17.55
C TYR A 82 -0.53 1.24 17.24
N LEU A 83 -0.79 2.11 18.22
CA LEU A 83 -1.75 3.20 18.06
C LEU A 83 -1.28 4.25 17.06
N ASP A 84 0.02 4.61 17.07
CA ASP A 84 0.58 5.56 16.12
C ASP A 84 0.49 5.01 14.68
N THR A 85 0.71 3.70 14.50
CA THR A 85 0.59 3.03 13.19
C THR A 85 -0.86 2.99 12.69
N LYS A 86 -1.82 2.64 13.56
CA LYS A 86 -3.25 2.65 13.20
C LYS A 86 -3.72 4.03 12.75
N LYS A 87 -3.40 5.08 13.52
CA LYS A 87 -3.75 6.47 13.19
C LYS A 87 -3.12 6.92 11.87
N ALA A 88 -1.85 6.57 11.62
CA ALA A 88 -1.19 6.89 10.37
C ALA A 88 -1.89 6.21 9.17
N ASN A 89 -2.24 4.92 9.31
CA ASN A 89 -2.92 4.17 8.26
C ASN A 89 -4.32 4.72 7.97
N GLU A 90 -5.11 4.98 9.01
CA GLU A 90 -6.45 5.58 8.89
C GLU A 90 -6.41 6.94 8.19
N TYR A 91 -5.44 7.78 8.55
CA TYR A 91 -5.28 9.08 7.91
C TYR A 91 -4.91 8.94 6.43
N MET A 92 -3.98 8.05 6.08
CA MET A 92 -3.63 7.76 4.70
C MET A 92 -4.80 7.18 3.89
N ASP A 93 -5.65 6.35 4.49
CA ASP A 93 -6.88 5.87 3.84
C ASP A 93 -7.85 7.01 3.55
N SER A 94 -8.02 7.95 4.49
CA SER A 94 -8.88 9.13 4.27
C SER A 94 -8.37 10.02 3.11
N LEU A 95 -7.05 10.14 2.96
CA LEU A 95 -6.43 10.89 1.87
C LEU A 95 -6.62 10.18 0.53
N LYS A 96 -6.40 8.85 0.48
CA LYS A 96 -6.64 8.05 -0.72
C LYS A 96 -8.10 8.15 -1.17
N GLU A 97 -9.04 8.07 -0.24
CA GLU A 97 -10.46 8.19 -0.55
C GLU A 97 -10.81 9.59 -1.07
N THR A 98 -10.25 10.64 -0.46
CA THR A 98 -10.42 12.01 -0.95
C THR A 98 -9.94 12.17 -2.38
N MET A 99 -8.77 11.61 -2.73
CA MET A 99 -8.26 11.67 -4.10
C MET A 99 -9.15 10.88 -5.07
N ARG A 100 -9.61 9.68 -4.68
CA ARG A 100 -10.49 8.83 -5.49
C ARG A 100 -11.82 9.49 -5.80
N LEU A 101 -12.40 10.22 -4.84
CA LEU A 101 -13.63 10.98 -5.03
C LEU A 101 -13.46 12.17 -5.99
N GLN A 102 -12.26 12.78 -6.03
CA GLN A 102 -11.96 13.88 -6.95
C GLN A 102 -11.50 13.42 -8.35
N ASP A 103 -10.98 12.20 -8.45
CA ASP A 103 -10.49 11.62 -9.70
C ASP A 103 -10.67 10.10 -9.72
N SER A 104 -11.84 9.66 -10.18
CA SER A 104 -12.14 8.25 -10.39
C SER A 104 -11.32 7.61 -11.52
N THR A 105 -10.71 8.43 -12.40
CA THR A 105 -9.91 7.93 -13.51
C THR A 105 -8.48 7.61 -13.08
N GLY A 106 -7.99 8.19 -11.98
CA GLY A 106 -6.63 8.00 -11.48
C GLY A 106 -5.54 8.74 -12.27
N ASN A 107 -5.89 9.51 -13.30
CA ASN A 107 -4.95 10.07 -14.27
C ASN A 107 -4.62 11.55 -14.05
N ARG A 108 -5.41 12.26 -13.25
CA ARG A 108 -5.20 13.69 -13.01
C ARG A 108 -3.90 13.91 -12.24
N LEU A 109 -3.13 14.90 -12.68
CA LEU A 109 -1.84 15.26 -12.07
C LEU A 109 -1.97 16.32 -10.97
N ASP A 110 -3.11 17.00 -10.89
CA ASP A 110 -3.31 18.15 -10.01
C ASP A 110 -3.91 17.79 -8.64
N VAL A 111 -4.58 16.64 -8.53
CA VAL A 111 -5.32 16.24 -7.32
C VAL A 111 -4.38 16.04 -6.13
N ALA A 112 -3.33 15.24 -6.31
CA ALA A 112 -2.36 14.97 -5.25
C ALA A 112 -1.63 16.24 -4.81
N THR A 113 -1.23 17.09 -5.77
CA THR A 113 -0.56 18.37 -5.48
C THR A 113 -1.45 19.29 -4.66
N LYS A 114 -2.70 19.49 -5.10
CA LYS A 114 -3.67 20.33 -4.36
C LYS A 114 -3.99 19.79 -2.98
N LEU A 115 -3.97 18.48 -2.80
CA LEU A 115 -4.30 17.87 -1.51
C LEU A 115 -3.11 17.89 -0.54
N LEU A 116 -1.88 17.65 -1.00
CA LEU A 116 -0.75 17.30 -0.15
C LEU A 116 0.48 18.21 -0.25
N VAL A 117 0.59 19.09 -1.25
CA VAL A 117 1.79 19.93 -1.41
C VAL A 117 1.52 21.32 -0.85
N GLY A 118 2.24 21.67 0.22
CA GLY A 118 2.11 22.96 0.92
C GLY A 118 0.81 23.11 1.70
N THR A 119 0.12 22.01 2.02
CA THR A 119 -1.20 22.02 2.66
C THR A 119 -1.15 21.60 4.13
N ASN A 120 -2.23 21.84 4.87
CA ASN A 120 -2.40 21.28 6.21
C ASN A 120 -2.35 19.74 6.21
N ASN A 121 -2.83 19.09 5.15
CA ASN A 121 -2.75 17.63 5.06
C ASN A 121 -1.31 17.14 4.93
N GLN A 122 -0.43 17.93 4.30
CA GLN A 122 1.01 17.65 4.30
C GLN A 122 1.56 17.57 5.73
N HIS A 123 1.22 18.58 6.53
CA HIS A 123 1.71 18.71 7.90
C HIS A 123 1.17 17.59 8.78
N GLU A 124 -0.12 17.29 8.65
CA GLU A 124 -0.75 16.23 9.43
C GLU A 124 -0.22 14.85 9.02
N LEU A 125 -0.04 14.59 7.72
CA LEU A 125 0.59 13.35 7.24
C LEU A 125 2.02 13.21 7.78
N LYS A 126 2.83 14.26 7.67
CA LYS A 126 4.20 14.28 8.21
C LYS A 126 4.22 14.00 9.71
N LYS A 127 3.28 14.56 10.46
CA LYS A 127 3.13 14.35 11.90
C LYS A 127 2.82 12.90 12.24
N TYR A 128 1.87 12.26 11.56
CA TYR A 128 1.58 10.85 11.79
C TYR A 128 2.76 9.93 11.45
N LEU A 129 3.43 10.17 10.32
CA LEU A 129 4.64 9.43 9.95
C LEU A 129 5.79 9.68 10.97
N ALA A 130 5.88 10.89 11.52
CA ALA A 130 6.86 11.24 12.56
C ALA A 130 6.59 10.52 13.88
N GLN A 131 5.33 10.31 14.25
CA GLN A 131 4.95 9.60 15.47
C GLN A 131 5.41 8.14 15.40
N VAL A 132 5.13 7.45 14.29
CA VAL A 132 5.61 6.07 14.04
C VAL A 132 7.14 6.02 14.08
N TYR A 133 7.82 6.91 13.35
CA TYR A 133 9.28 7.00 13.33
C TYR A 133 9.86 7.21 14.74
N SER A 134 9.28 8.11 15.52
CA SER A 134 9.75 8.45 16.85
C SER A 134 9.54 7.32 17.84
N ALA A 135 8.38 6.64 17.79
CA ALA A 135 8.11 5.45 18.60
C ALA A 135 9.14 4.35 18.32
N ALA A 136 9.42 4.11 17.04
CA ALA A 136 10.41 3.12 16.62
C ALA A 136 11.85 3.48 17.01
N ASN A 137 12.25 4.74 16.87
CA ASN A 137 13.58 5.19 17.29
C ASN A 137 13.78 5.10 18.80
N ARG A 138 12.75 5.43 19.60
CA ARG A 138 12.79 5.23 21.06
C ARG A 138 12.98 3.76 21.39
N TYR A 139 12.22 2.87 20.73
CA TYR A 139 12.37 1.43 20.93
C TYR A 139 13.77 0.93 20.56
N LYS A 140 14.31 1.36 19.41
CA LYS A 140 15.65 1.00 18.95
C LYS A 140 16.75 1.46 19.90
N SER A 141 16.64 2.66 20.45
CA SER A 141 17.66 3.22 21.36
C SER A 141 17.84 2.36 22.61
N ASP A 142 16.76 1.71 23.05
CA ASP A 142 16.76 0.79 24.18
C ASP A 142 17.21 -0.65 23.79
N ASN A 143 17.35 -0.94 22.49
CA ASN A 143 17.61 -2.28 21.94
C ASN A 143 18.55 -2.20 20.71
N THR A 144 19.85 -2.11 20.96
CA THR A 144 20.88 -1.74 19.95
C THR A 144 21.09 -2.71 18.79
N ASN A 145 20.49 -3.91 18.78
CA ASN A 145 20.75 -4.97 17.79
C ASN A 145 19.54 -5.29 16.88
N MET A 146 18.87 -4.28 16.32
CA MET A 146 17.74 -4.47 15.39
C MET A 146 18.06 -4.07 13.94
N LEU A 147 19.00 -4.75 13.28
CA LEU A 147 19.39 -4.46 11.89
C LEU A 147 18.20 -4.43 10.91
N LYS A 148 17.18 -5.27 11.13
CA LYS A 148 15.96 -5.28 10.32
C LYS A 148 15.16 -3.98 10.46
N LEU A 149 15.12 -3.40 11.67
CA LEU A 149 14.42 -2.16 11.96
C LEU A 149 15.11 -0.96 11.29
N ASP A 150 16.44 -0.97 11.22
CA ASP A 150 17.21 0.11 10.59
C ASP A 150 16.86 0.31 9.12
N SER A 151 16.76 -0.80 8.40
CA SER A 151 16.38 -0.77 6.98
C SER A 151 14.92 -0.33 6.81
N ALA A 152 14.02 -0.81 7.69
CA ALA A 152 12.60 -0.46 7.65
C ALA A 152 12.33 1.02 7.97
N LEU A 153 13.20 1.69 8.72
CA LEU A 153 13.03 3.09 9.11
C LEU A 153 13.49 4.11 8.06
N LEU A 154 14.25 3.69 7.04
CA LEU A 154 14.81 4.63 6.05
C LEU A 154 13.76 5.49 5.34
N PRO A 155 12.62 4.95 4.85
CA PRO A 155 11.61 5.78 4.18
C PRO A 155 10.98 6.82 5.12
N LEU A 156 10.71 6.42 6.37
CA LEU A 156 10.13 7.33 7.35
C LEU A 156 11.13 8.41 7.78
N LYS A 157 12.42 8.06 7.87
CA LYS A 157 13.50 9.01 8.14
C LYS A 157 13.59 10.08 7.05
N GLU A 158 13.49 9.68 5.78
CA GLU A 158 13.52 10.61 4.64
C GLU A 158 12.44 11.69 4.78
N VAL A 159 11.20 11.30 5.07
CA VAL A 159 10.08 12.22 5.30
C VAL A 159 10.35 13.21 6.44
N GLN A 160 11.06 12.77 7.49
CA GLN A 160 11.43 13.66 8.60
C GLN A 160 12.48 14.68 8.19
N THR A 161 13.54 14.23 7.51
CA THR A 161 14.72 15.06 7.24
C THR A 161 14.60 15.93 6.00
N ASP A 162 13.83 15.50 5.00
CA ASP A 162 13.63 16.25 3.77
C ASP A 162 12.45 17.22 3.94
N ARG A 163 12.68 18.50 3.60
CA ARG A 163 11.64 19.55 3.63
C ARG A 163 10.75 19.50 2.40
N GLU A 164 11.27 19.00 1.28
CA GLU A 164 10.60 18.95 -0.02
C GLU A 164 10.04 17.55 -0.34
N TRP A 165 10.03 16.63 0.63
CA TRP A 165 9.56 15.25 0.47
C TRP A 165 8.18 15.19 -0.21
N ALA A 166 7.25 16.06 0.18
CA ALA A 166 5.90 16.06 -0.35
C ALA A 166 5.87 16.45 -1.84
N LYS A 167 6.71 17.39 -2.26
CA LYS A 167 6.83 17.72 -3.69
C LYS A 167 7.39 16.55 -4.47
N LYS A 168 8.46 15.92 -3.95
CA LYS A 168 9.10 14.74 -4.57
C LYS A 168 8.11 13.61 -4.84
N TYR A 169 7.13 13.39 -3.95
CA TYR A 169 6.17 12.30 -4.07
C TYR A 169 4.82 12.67 -4.68
N PHE A 170 4.39 13.93 -4.63
CA PHE A 170 3.01 14.32 -4.94
C PHE A 170 2.86 15.52 -5.87
N GLU A 171 3.93 16.24 -6.21
CA GLU A 171 3.86 17.33 -7.20
C GLU A 171 3.68 16.75 -8.61
N SER A 172 2.65 17.21 -9.31
CA SER A 172 2.29 16.76 -10.67
C SER A 172 2.22 15.23 -10.83
N THR A 173 1.86 14.53 -9.77
CA THR A 173 1.83 13.06 -9.71
C THR A 173 0.43 12.56 -10.05
N PRO A 174 0.26 11.59 -10.97
CA PRO A 174 -1.04 11.00 -11.25
C PRO A 174 -1.69 10.48 -9.98
N THR A 175 -3.00 10.70 -9.83
CA THR A 175 -3.76 10.24 -8.66
C THR A 175 -3.49 8.78 -8.31
N VAL A 176 -3.45 7.88 -9.30
CA VAL A 176 -3.18 6.44 -9.08
C VAL A 176 -1.78 6.18 -8.51
N ALA A 177 -0.77 6.95 -8.92
CA ALA A 177 0.59 6.83 -8.41
C ALA A 177 0.68 7.41 -6.98
N ALA A 178 -0.01 8.52 -6.73
CA ALA A 178 -0.09 9.12 -5.40
C ALA A 178 -0.79 8.19 -4.39
N THR A 179 -1.90 7.56 -4.75
CA THR A 179 -2.56 6.56 -3.88
C THR A 179 -1.66 5.35 -3.64
N THR A 180 -0.94 4.88 -4.68
CA THR A 180 0.05 3.81 -4.54
C THR A 180 1.17 4.18 -3.56
N MET A 181 1.65 5.43 -3.60
CA MET A 181 2.67 5.92 -2.66
C MET A 181 2.16 5.93 -1.22
N LEU A 182 0.91 6.35 -0.99
CA LEU A 182 0.28 6.27 0.33
C LEU A 182 0.15 4.81 0.81
N SER A 183 -0.23 3.88 -0.07
CA SER A 183 -0.24 2.44 0.24
C SER A 183 1.14 1.89 0.58
N LYS A 184 2.20 2.42 -0.05
CA LYS A 184 3.58 2.09 0.29
C LYS A 184 3.96 2.63 1.68
N PHE A 185 3.62 3.88 2.01
CA PHE A 185 3.88 4.41 3.36
C PHE A 185 3.11 3.64 4.45
N GLN A 186 1.88 3.22 4.17
CA GLN A 186 1.14 2.29 5.05
C GLN A 186 1.92 1.00 5.28
N ASN A 187 2.49 0.43 4.21
CA ASN A 187 3.32 -0.78 4.30
C ASN A 187 4.57 -0.55 5.15
N ASP A 188 5.29 0.54 4.90
CA ASP A 188 6.50 0.90 5.64
C ASP A 188 6.20 1.05 7.15
N CYS A 189 5.14 1.79 7.52
CA CYS A 189 4.69 1.95 8.90
C CYS A 189 4.31 0.60 9.55
N THR A 190 3.52 -0.21 8.86
CA THR A 190 3.01 -1.47 9.40
C THR A 190 4.13 -2.51 9.53
N ASN A 191 5.09 -2.52 8.60
CA ASN A 191 6.28 -3.36 8.68
C ASN A 191 7.18 -2.99 9.86
N VAL A 192 7.41 -1.69 10.11
CA VAL A 192 8.11 -1.21 11.31
C VAL A 192 7.40 -1.68 12.58
N ALA A 193 6.08 -1.54 12.65
CA ALA A 193 5.29 -2.00 13.79
C ALA A 193 5.38 -3.53 13.98
N ALA A 194 5.32 -4.31 12.90
CA ALA A 194 5.41 -5.77 12.95
C ALA A 194 6.77 -6.24 13.51
N ILE A 195 7.87 -5.59 13.12
CA ILE A 195 9.20 -5.90 13.65
C ILE A 195 9.25 -5.64 15.16
N ILE A 196 8.77 -4.48 15.61
CA ILE A 196 8.83 -4.08 17.03
C ILE A 196 7.88 -4.92 17.88
N LEU A 197 6.63 -5.09 17.45
CA LEU A 197 5.63 -5.88 18.18
C LEU A 197 6.01 -7.36 18.22
N GLY A 198 6.62 -7.89 17.15
CA GLY A 198 7.16 -9.24 17.16
C GLY A 198 8.24 -9.45 18.21
N ASP A 199 9.17 -8.50 18.33
CA ASP A 199 10.23 -8.52 19.35
C ASP A 199 9.68 -8.36 20.77
N ILE A 200 8.77 -7.39 20.98
CA ILE A 200 8.13 -7.18 22.28
C ILE A 200 7.36 -8.43 22.71
N LYS A 201 6.57 -9.02 21.81
CA LYS A 201 5.81 -10.24 22.11
C LYS A 201 6.72 -11.36 22.63
N GLN A 202 7.83 -11.62 21.94
CA GLN A 202 8.78 -12.66 22.35
C GLN A 202 9.34 -12.42 23.75
N ARG A 203 9.56 -11.16 24.14
CA ARG A 203 10.13 -10.80 25.44
C ARG A 203 9.12 -10.77 26.58
N VAL A 204 7.85 -10.56 26.26
CA VAL A 204 6.76 -10.55 27.25
C VAL A 204 6.26 -11.98 27.54
N GLU A 205 6.45 -12.91 26.60
CA GLU A 205 6.10 -14.34 26.75
C GLU A 205 7.21 -15.20 27.41
N GLN A 206 8.41 -14.64 27.62
CA GLN A 206 9.54 -15.29 28.32
C GLN A 206 9.49 -15.01 29.83
#